data_AF-A0A7W7SLH4-F1
#
_entry.id   AF-A0A7W7SLH4-F1
#
_cell.length_a   1.000
_cell.length_b   1.000
_cell.length_c   1.000
_cell.angle_alpha   90.00
_cell.angle_beta   90.00
_cell.angle_gamma   90.00
#
_symmetry.space_group_name_H-M   'P 1'
#
loop_
_entity.id
_entity.type
_entity.pdbx_description
1 polymer ?
#
loop_
_entity_poly.entity_id
_entity_poly.type
_entity_poly.pdbx_seq_one_letter_code
_entity_poly.pdbx_strand_id
1 'polypeptide(L)'
;MAKEETAAEPTSPAVDPVAKPEPRQRTGEPAVRSDVRRVSGPPAPRWTAWLPSIAMVAVTAVAGWVIVVKLPGWLEPEPQALPSITQSAEPTPPAGPDASDAPQDIQRIDYRSFTNPTGLTFTGGAAHAGAAVRLAEGSGQHGAMWSAMTLNPARSFSTAFRFTSTGRSGTLSFVLRTQEVASAEPLDQLVPRMSVDFMVDGPTGSADAVTVISARNSRPTMLGSANPGVDLDGGPVTVWIDYLAERQSLRVYASTGTGKPTAPVLTATVKLGTTLGKGPAYAGFIASTADAAGAHEMLAWHLSPPAARS
;
A
#
# COMPACT_ATOMS: atom_id res chain seq x y z
N MET A 1 37.95 -40.89 -66.42
CA MET A 1 38.28 -40.58 -65.00
C MET A 1 37.14 -39.77 -64.41
N ALA A 2 36.87 -39.99 -63.12
CA ALA A 2 35.71 -39.55 -62.32
C ALA A 2 34.41 -40.35 -62.56
N LYS A 3 34.13 -41.24 -61.60
CA LYS A 3 32.88 -41.97 -61.39
C LYS A 3 32.20 -41.30 -60.20
N GLU A 4 30.94 -40.88 -60.36
CA GLU A 4 30.07 -40.41 -59.27
C GLU A 4 29.74 -41.57 -58.33
N GLU A 5 29.91 -41.35 -57.02
CA GLU A 5 29.58 -42.28 -55.96
C GLU A 5 28.50 -41.65 -55.08
N THR A 6 27.31 -42.26 -55.15
CA THR A 6 26.09 -41.91 -54.41
C THR A 6 26.21 -42.34 -52.96
N ALA A 7 26.22 -41.38 -52.03
CA ALA A 7 26.22 -41.64 -50.59
C ALA A 7 24.80 -41.96 -50.07
N ALA A 8 24.67 -43.09 -49.39
CA ALA A 8 23.46 -43.58 -48.78
C ALA A 8 23.19 -42.94 -47.40
N GLU A 9 21.90 -42.74 -47.13
CA GLU A 9 21.28 -42.19 -45.93
C GLU A 9 21.34 -43.19 -44.75
N PRO A 10 21.70 -42.79 -43.52
CA PRO A 10 21.69 -43.68 -42.37
C PRO A 10 20.29 -43.78 -41.74
N THR A 11 19.79 -45.02 -41.67
CA THR A 11 18.58 -45.45 -40.98
C THR A 11 18.70 -45.31 -39.45
N SER A 12 17.78 -44.56 -38.84
CA SER A 12 17.58 -44.48 -37.39
C SER A 12 17.15 -45.83 -36.79
N PRO A 13 17.73 -46.27 -35.66
CA PRO A 13 17.21 -47.43 -34.92
C PRO A 13 15.95 -47.09 -34.11
N ALA A 14 15.00 -48.01 -34.14
CA ALA A 14 13.75 -47.99 -33.39
C ALA A 14 14.02 -47.99 -31.87
N VAL A 15 13.28 -47.15 -31.14
CA VAL A 15 13.26 -47.09 -29.68
C VAL A 15 12.16 -48.02 -29.17
N ASP A 16 12.53 -49.02 -28.39
CA ASP A 16 11.62 -49.93 -27.70
C ASP A 16 10.79 -49.20 -26.62
N PRO A 17 9.50 -49.56 -26.43
CA PRO A 17 8.66 -48.96 -25.41
C PRO A 17 9.03 -49.48 -24.00
N VAL A 18 9.36 -48.53 -23.12
CA VAL A 18 9.64 -48.74 -21.70
C VAL A 18 8.46 -49.38 -20.98
N ALA A 19 8.74 -50.47 -20.28
CA ALA A 19 7.80 -51.23 -19.46
C ALA A 19 7.25 -50.41 -18.27
N LYS A 20 5.95 -50.54 -18.05
CA LYS A 20 5.16 -49.94 -16.96
C LYS A 20 5.49 -50.62 -15.61
N PRO A 21 5.84 -49.88 -14.54
CA PRO A 21 6.12 -50.51 -13.25
C PRO A 21 4.83 -50.93 -12.52
N GLU A 22 4.82 -52.18 -12.04
CA GLU A 22 3.79 -52.74 -11.16
C GLU A 22 3.78 -52.06 -9.77
N PRO A 23 2.61 -51.92 -9.13
CA PRO A 23 2.49 -51.36 -7.80
C PRO A 23 2.90 -52.37 -6.72
N ARG A 24 3.97 -52.04 -5.97
CA ARG A 24 4.34 -52.76 -4.74
C ARG A 24 3.29 -52.53 -3.66
N GLN A 25 2.67 -53.61 -3.20
CA GLN A 25 1.87 -53.63 -1.98
C GLN A 25 2.78 -53.39 -0.77
N ARG A 26 2.50 -52.33 0.00
CA ARG A 26 3.12 -52.09 1.31
C ARG A 26 2.20 -52.61 2.41
N THR A 27 2.71 -53.63 3.09
CA THR A 27 2.20 -54.24 4.30
C THR A 27 2.39 -53.31 5.51
N GLY A 28 1.36 -53.21 6.35
CA GLY A 28 1.50 -52.98 7.79
C GLY A 28 1.58 -51.52 8.27
N GLU A 29 0.44 -50.94 8.61
CA GLU A 29 0.35 -49.78 9.50
C GLU A 29 -0.50 -50.15 10.73
N PRO A 30 0.02 -50.07 11.97
CA PRO A 30 -0.77 -50.28 13.16
C PRO A 30 -1.58 -49.02 13.51
N ALA A 31 -2.89 -49.20 13.64
CA ALA A 31 -3.85 -48.18 14.02
C ALA A 31 -3.54 -47.59 15.40
N VAL A 32 -3.15 -46.31 15.44
CA VAL A 32 -3.09 -45.52 16.69
C VAL A 32 -4.46 -44.91 16.93
N ARG A 33 -5.18 -45.49 17.88
CA ARG A 33 -6.45 -45.01 18.43
C ARG A 33 -6.21 -43.68 19.17
N SER A 34 -6.72 -42.58 18.64
CA SER A 34 -6.79 -41.30 19.34
C SER A 34 -8.13 -41.19 20.05
N ASP A 35 -8.14 -41.54 21.35
CA ASP A 35 -9.28 -41.31 22.24
C ASP A 35 -9.44 -39.81 22.52
N VAL A 36 -10.27 -39.14 21.73
CA VAL A 36 -10.72 -37.77 22.01
C VAL A 36 -11.87 -37.85 23.02
N ARG A 37 -11.55 -37.77 24.31
CA ARG A 37 -12.54 -37.48 25.36
C ARG A 37 -13.08 -36.06 25.15
N ARG A 38 -14.35 -35.95 24.75
CA ARG A 38 -15.14 -34.73 24.89
C ARG A 38 -15.28 -34.41 26.39
N VAL A 39 -14.63 -33.35 26.83
CA VAL A 39 -14.92 -32.73 28.13
C VAL A 39 -16.04 -31.71 27.90
N SER A 40 -17.20 -32.01 28.46
CA SER A 40 -18.37 -31.14 28.50
C SER A 40 -18.08 -29.93 29.38
N GLY A 41 -18.07 -28.72 28.80
CA GLY A 41 -17.98 -27.47 29.56
C GLY A 41 -19.31 -27.12 30.25
N PRO A 42 -19.28 -26.40 31.39
CA PRO A 42 -20.48 -25.88 32.04
C PRO A 42 -21.09 -24.69 31.25
N PRO A 43 -22.41 -24.45 31.37
CA PRO A 43 -23.09 -23.39 30.62
C PRO A 43 -22.68 -21.99 31.09
N ALA A 44 -22.48 -21.08 30.13
CA ALA A 44 -22.15 -19.68 30.37
C ALA A 44 -23.33 -18.89 30.99
N PRO A 45 -23.08 -17.97 31.94
CA PRO A 45 -24.10 -17.06 32.45
C PRO A 45 -24.41 -15.92 31.46
N ARG A 46 -25.70 -15.67 31.27
CA ARG A 46 -26.23 -14.51 30.53
C ARG A 46 -26.06 -13.24 31.36
N TRP A 47 -25.36 -12.25 30.82
CA TRP A 47 -25.33 -10.89 31.36
C TRP A 47 -25.75 -9.89 30.28
N THR A 48 -26.83 -9.18 30.58
CA THR A 48 -27.30 -7.99 29.86
C THR A 48 -26.96 -6.81 30.76
N ALA A 49 -26.03 -5.94 30.37
CA ALA A 49 -25.93 -4.59 30.93
C ALA A 49 -25.07 -3.67 30.03
N TRP A 50 -25.66 -2.53 29.72
CA TRP A 50 -25.04 -1.30 29.23
C TRP A 50 -24.11 -0.67 30.28
N LEU A 51 -23.01 -0.02 29.84
CA LEU A 51 -22.45 1.30 30.27
C LEU A 51 -20.98 1.46 29.79
N PRO A 52 -20.40 2.69 29.79
CA PRO A 52 -19.58 3.24 28.70
C PRO A 52 -18.06 3.11 28.88
N SER A 53 -17.35 3.61 27.87
CA SER A 53 -15.91 3.69 27.65
C SER A 53 -15.06 3.90 28.91
N ILE A 54 -14.26 2.87 29.25
CA ILE A 54 -13.14 2.99 30.19
C ILE A 54 -11.85 2.96 29.38
N ALA A 55 -11.01 3.97 29.59
CA ALA A 55 -9.63 4.02 29.11
C ALA A 55 -8.87 2.77 29.60
N MET A 56 -8.42 1.96 28.66
CA MET A 56 -7.68 0.74 28.94
C MET A 56 -6.23 1.12 29.27
N VAL A 57 -5.85 1.01 30.54
CA VAL A 57 -4.44 1.03 30.96
C VAL A 57 -3.88 -0.36 30.73
N ALA A 58 -2.90 -0.48 29.84
CA ALA A 58 -2.15 -1.72 29.65
C ALA A 58 -1.18 -1.90 30.84
N VAL A 59 -1.38 -2.96 31.62
CA VAL A 59 -0.44 -3.41 32.66
C VAL A 59 0.35 -4.58 32.08
N THR A 60 1.65 -4.41 31.88
CA THR A 60 2.58 -5.52 31.68
C THR A 60 3.43 -5.68 32.94
N ALA A 61 3.29 -6.83 33.60
CA ALA A 61 4.07 -7.18 34.77
C ALA A 61 5.34 -7.92 34.33
N VAL A 62 6.51 -7.31 34.55
CA VAL A 62 7.80 -8.02 34.55
C VAL A 62 8.59 -7.52 35.76
N ALA A 63 8.92 -8.44 36.66
CA ALA A 63 9.89 -8.30 37.74
C ALA A 63 9.80 -7.00 38.59
N GLY A 64 8.78 -6.90 39.46
CA GLY A 64 8.97 -6.35 40.81
C GLY A 64 9.27 -4.86 41.00
N TRP A 65 9.14 -4.00 39.99
CA TRP A 65 9.27 -2.54 40.14
C TRP A 65 8.05 -1.82 39.55
N VAL A 66 7.46 -0.88 40.30
CA VAL A 66 6.42 0.04 39.82
C VAL A 66 7.06 1.40 39.59
N ILE A 67 7.07 1.87 38.34
CA ILE A 67 7.43 3.25 38.01
C ILE A 67 6.14 4.07 38.03
N VAL A 68 5.99 4.93 39.04
CA VAL A 68 4.94 5.96 39.06
C VAL A 68 5.53 7.22 38.45
N VAL A 69 5.15 7.55 37.21
CA VAL A 69 5.46 8.86 36.62
C VAL A 69 4.39 9.85 37.04
N LYS A 70 4.78 10.87 37.80
CA LYS A 70 3.93 11.97 38.25
C LYS A 70 4.01 13.10 37.22
N LEU A 71 2.96 13.33 36.45
CA LEU A 71 2.88 14.51 35.57
C LEU A 71 2.53 15.75 36.41
N PRO A 72 3.29 16.86 36.30
CA PRO A 72 2.92 18.13 36.92
C PRO A 72 1.74 18.77 36.16
N GLY A 73 0.78 19.29 36.93
CA GLY A 73 -0.48 19.86 36.44
C GLY A 73 -0.36 21.27 35.84
N TRP A 74 -1.55 21.86 35.64
CA TRP A 74 -1.88 23.18 35.06
C TRP A 74 -1.98 23.16 33.51
N LEU A 75 -3.06 23.58 32.83
CA LEU A 75 -4.28 24.32 33.19
C LEU A 75 -5.52 23.73 32.48
N GLU A 76 -6.60 23.59 33.24
CA GLU A 76 -7.96 23.35 32.77
C GLU A 76 -8.77 24.58 33.20
N PRO A 77 -9.42 25.33 32.29
CA PRO A 77 -10.27 26.44 32.68
C PRO A 77 -11.64 25.92 33.13
N GLU A 78 -11.99 26.25 34.37
CA GLU A 78 -13.29 26.04 35.00
C GLU A 78 -14.41 26.83 34.28
N PRO A 79 -15.62 26.25 34.10
CA PRO A 79 -16.75 26.94 33.49
C PRO A 79 -17.45 27.86 34.50
N GLN A 80 -17.42 29.18 34.28
CA GLN A 80 -18.25 30.12 35.03
C GLN A 80 -19.55 30.47 34.28
N ALA A 81 -20.64 30.48 35.05
CA ALA A 81 -22.00 30.76 34.61
C ALA A 81 -22.24 32.25 34.29
N LEU A 82 -23.24 32.46 33.41
CA LEU A 82 -23.73 33.74 32.89
C LEU A 82 -24.20 34.74 33.96
N PRO A 83 -24.09 36.04 33.64
CA PRO A 83 -25.24 36.94 33.83
C PRO A 83 -25.69 37.64 32.53
N SER A 84 -27.00 37.77 32.37
CA SER A 84 -27.68 38.46 31.27
C SER A 84 -27.66 39.99 31.45
N ILE A 85 -27.26 40.76 30.42
CA ILE A 85 -27.72 42.15 30.25
C ILE A 85 -27.63 42.66 28.79
N THR A 86 -28.81 43.07 28.30
CA THR A 86 -29.18 44.18 27.40
C THR A 86 -28.66 44.31 25.95
N GLN A 87 -29.66 44.36 25.06
CA GLN A 87 -29.71 44.69 23.63
C GLN A 87 -29.46 46.19 23.34
N SER A 88 -28.57 46.54 22.38
CA SER A 88 -28.77 47.69 21.47
C SER A 88 -27.62 47.93 20.46
N ALA A 89 -28.05 48.28 19.25
CA ALA A 89 -27.36 48.93 18.12
C ALA A 89 -26.45 48.08 17.20
N GLU A 90 -27.07 47.66 16.10
CA GLU A 90 -26.50 47.28 14.80
C GLU A 90 -25.77 48.46 14.12
N PRO A 91 -24.69 48.19 13.35
CA PRO A 91 -24.36 48.97 12.17
C PRO A 91 -24.50 48.12 10.89
N THR A 92 -25.32 48.62 9.97
CA THR A 92 -25.56 48.15 8.60
C THR A 92 -24.26 48.03 7.78
N PRO A 93 -24.14 47.07 6.83
CA PRO A 93 -22.88 46.64 6.22
C PRO A 93 -22.50 47.44 4.98
N PRO A 94 -21.21 47.55 4.61
CA PRO A 94 -20.86 47.82 3.22
C PRO A 94 -20.96 46.53 2.41
N ALA A 95 -21.90 46.51 1.47
CA ALA A 95 -21.91 45.55 0.36
C ALA A 95 -20.67 45.80 -0.53
N GLY A 96 -19.85 44.77 -0.70
CA GLY A 96 -18.79 44.70 -1.72
C GLY A 96 -18.75 43.27 -2.29
N PRO A 97 -18.79 43.09 -3.62
CA PRO A 97 -18.73 41.77 -4.24
C PRO A 97 -17.30 41.20 -4.14
N ASP A 98 -17.22 39.88 -4.21
CA ASP A 98 -16.00 39.10 -4.44
C ASP A 98 -15.00 38.94 -3.29
N ALA A 99 -15.43 38.26 -2.23
CA ALA A 99 -14.54 37.44 -1.39
C ALA A 99 -14.59 35.95 -1.81
N SER A 100 -14.80 35.67 -3.10
CA SER A 100 -14.89 34.31 -3.65
C SER A 100 -13.84 34.03 -4.73
N ASP A 101 -12.67 34.68 -4.66
CA ASP A 101 -11.55 34.38 -5.55
C ASP A 101 -10.17 34.57 -4.89
N ALA A 102 -10.06 34.23 -3.61
CA ALA A 102 -8.74 34.00 -3.03
C ALA A 102 -8.18 32.71 -3.63
N PRO A 103 -6.99 32.71 -4.25
CA PRO A 103 -6.39 31.51 -4.81
C PRO A 103 -6.25 30.47 -3.70
N GLN A 104 -7.04 29.40 -3.81
CA GLN A 104 -6.86 28.22 -2.97
C GLN A 104 -5.44 27.73 -3.21
N ASP A 105 -4.57 27.84 -2.21
CA ASP A 105 -3.23 27.28 -2.25
C ASP A 105 -3.38 25.79 -2.56
N ILE A 106 -3.11 25.43 -3.81
CA ILE A 106 -3.24 24.05 -4.27
C ILE A 106 -2.09 23.29 -3.64
N GLN A 107 -2.31 22.79 -2.43
CA GLN A 107 -1.43 21.87 -1.75
C GLN A 107 -1.07 20.76 -2.74
N ARG A 108 0.19 20.72 -3.14
CA ARG A 108 0.76 19.78 -4.12
C ARG A 108 2.03 19.22 -3.50
N ILE A 109 2.24 17.92 -3.68
CA ILE A 109 3.53 17.29 -3.39
C ILE A 109 4.42 17.45 -4.62
N ASP A 110 5.65 17.92 -4.41
CA ASP A 110 6.63 18.20 -5.48
C ASP A 110 8.06 17.90 -5.01
N TYR A 111 8.33 16.61 -4.72
CA TYR A 111 9.67 16.12 -4.41
C TYR A 111 10.38 15.72 -5.71
N ARG A 112 11.14 16.65 -6.30
CA ARG A 112 12.06 16.33 -7.41
C ARG A 112 13.22 15.43 -6.99
N SER A 113 13.55 15.49 -5.71
CA SER A 113 14.42 14.60 -4.94
C SER A 113 13.96 14.63 -3.48
N PHE A 114 14.47 13.74 -2.65
CA PHE A 114 14.18 13.72 -1.22
C PHE A 114 15.21 14.44 -0.35
N THR A 115 16.10 15.25 -0.94
CA THR A 115 17.10 16.05 -0.19
C THR A 115 16.48 16.84 0.97
N ASN A 116 15.21 17.24 0.84
CA ASN A 116 14.40 17.74 1.94
C ASN A 116 13.07 16.96 2.01
N PRO A 117 12.92 15.98 2.91
CA PRO A 117 11.72 15.18 3.04
C PRO A 117 10.67 15.80 4.01
N THR A 118 10.72 17.11 4.25
CA THR A 118 9.78 17.79 5.18
C THR A 118 8.33 17.51 4.79
N GLY A 119 7.51 17.08 5.75
CA GLY A 119 6.11 16.72 5.51
C GLY A 119 5.90 15.23 5.19
N LEU A 120 6.95 14.42 5.31
CA LEU A 120 6.89 12.96 5.21
C LEU A 120 7.10 12.31 6.57
N THR A 121 6.33 11.26 6.82
CA THR A 121 6.48 10.35 7.96
C THR A 121 7.00 9.02 7.45
N PHE A 122 8.06 8.50 8.07
CA PHE A 122 8.62 7.19 7.77
C PHE A 122 8.27 6.18 8.86
N THR A 123 7.91 4.96 8.47
CA THR A 123 7.66 3.84 9.40
C THR A 123 8.35 2.57 8.93
N GLY A 124 8.68 1.69 9.87
CA GLY A 124 9.35 0.41 9.58
C GLY A 124 10.82 0.62 9.22
N GLY A 125 11.30 -0.11 8.22
CA GLY A 125 12.65 0.05 7.67
C GLY A 125 12.83 1.26 6.76
N ALA A 126 11.80 2.08 6.56
CA ALA A 126 11.90 3.25 5.70
C ALA A 126 12.77 4.33 6.34
N ALA A 127 13.72 4.87 5.57
CA ALA A 127 14.63 5.91 6.02
C ALA A 127 15.01 6.86 4.89
N HIS A 128 15.28 8.11 5.25
CA HIS A 128 15.88 9.08 4.35
C HIS A 128 17.35 8.70 4.06
N ALA A 129 17.72 8.65 2.77
CA ALA A 129 19.03 8.21 2.30
C ALA A 129 19.58 9.20 1.25
N GLY A 130 20.11 10.34 1.71
CA GLY A 130 20.75 11.34 0.85
C GLY A 130 19.75 12.13 0.01
N ALA A 131 19.60 11.77 -1.26
CA ALA A 131 18.62 12.38 -2.18
C ALA A 131 17.41 11.49 -2.46
N ALA A 132 17.36 10.31 -1.84
CA ALA A 132 16.32 9.30 -2.00
C ALA A 132 15.68 8.94 -0.64
N VAL A 133 14.55 8.24 -0.69
CA VAL A 133 14.00 7.53 0.47
C VAL A 133 14.12 6.04 0.22
N ARG A 134 14.85 5.34 1.08
CA ARG A 134 14.95 3.89 1.08
C ARG A 134 13.74 3.34 1.83
N LEU A 135 12.82 2.69 1.13
CA LEU A 135 11.58 2.16 1.73
C LEU A 135 11.82 0.81 2.42
N ALA A 136 12.67 -0.03 1.84
CA ALA A 136 13.10 -1.31 2.41
C ALA A 136 14.46 -1.71 1.81
N GLU A 137 15.32 -2.36 2.59
CA GLU A 137 16.61 -2.89 2.12
C GLU A 137 17.01 -4.12 2.94
N GLY A 138 17.54 -5.15 2.28
CA GLY A 138 17.89 -6.44 2.88
C GLY A 138 16.85 -7.51 2.58
N SER A 139 16.95 -8.65 3.25
CA SER A 139 15.97 -9.75 3.14
C SER A 139 14.91 -9.62 4.24
N GLY A 140 13.65 -9.84 3.89
CA GLY A 140 12.51 -9.81 4.82
C GLY A 140 12.14 -8.42 5.33
N GLN A 141 12.67 -7.35 4.72
CA GLN A 141 12.48 -6.00 5.22
C GLN A 141 11.25 -5.35 4.60
N HIS A 142 10.60 -4.49 5.39
CA HIS A 142 9.45 -3.71 4.97
C HIS A 142 9.51 -2.31 5.58
N GLY A 143 8.92 -1.34 4.88
CA GLY A 143 8.81 0.02 5.39
C GLY A 143 7.84 0.84 4.56
N ALA A 144 7.47 2.00 5.10
CA ALA A 144 6.50 2.88 4.48
C ALA A 144 6.87 4.35 4.65
N MET A 145 6.41 5.16 3.70
CA MET A 145 6.52 6.61 3.69
C MET A 145 5.15 7.21 3.43
N TRP A 146 4.71 8.13 4.28
CA TRP A 146 3.40 8.77 4.21
C TRP A 146 3.53 10.28 4.10
N SER A 147 2.71 10.89 3.27
CA SER A 147 2.59 12.35 3.21
C SER A 147 1.54 12.86 4.19
N ALA A 148 1.83 13.98 4.85
CA ALA A 148 0.84 14.73 5.63
C ALA A 148 -0.27 15.35 4.76
N MET A 149 -0.01 15.60 3.47
CA MET A 149 -1.03 16.07 2.53
C MET A 149 -2.08 14.98 2.28
N THR A 150 -3.35 15.36 2.43
CA THR A 150 -4.50 14.50 2.18
C THR A 150 -5.18 14.78 0.85
N LEU A 151 -5.76 13.76 0.24
CA LEU A 151 -6.61 13.83 -0.95
C LEU A 151 -8.09 13.68 -0.57
N ASN A 152 -8.96 14.23 -1.41
CA ASN A 152 -10.39 13.95 -1.36
C ASN A 152 -10.73 12.76 -2.30
N PRO A 153 -11.16 11.60 -1.80
CA PRO A 153 -11.49 10.42 -2.63
C PRO A 153 -12.60 10.63 -3.68
N ALA A 154 -13.38 11.71 -3.54
CA ALA A 154 -14.43 12.08 -4.50
C ALA A 154 -13.92 12.97 -5.65
N ARG A 155 -12.64 13.36 -5.66
CA ARG A 155 -12.02 14.21 -6.68
C ARG A 155 -10.99 13.42 -7.49
N SER A 156 -10.77 13.86 -8.72
CA SER A 156 -9.69 13.35 -9.57
C SER A 156 -8.33 13.68 -8.96
N PHE A 157 -7.28 12.93 -9.28
CA PHE A 157 -5.91 13.28 -8.92
C PHE A 157 -4.94 12.72 -9.95
N SER A 158 -3.72 13.25 -9.94
CA SER A 158 -2.59 12.70 -10.68
C SER A 158 -1.39 12.61 -9.76
N THR A 159 -0.73 11.45 -9.73
CA THR A 159 0.54 11.23 -9.04
C THR A 159 1.57 10.70 -10.03
N ALA A 160 2.82 11.12 -9.86
CA ALA A 160 3.95 10.64 -10.61
C ALA A 160 5.13 10.40 -9.67
N PHE A 161 5.81 9.28 -9.79
CA PHE A 161 6.94 8.97 -8.93
C PHE A 161 7.98 8.17 -9.68
N ARG A 162 9.23 8.27 -9.22
CA ARG A 162 10.36 7.56 -9.79
C ARG A 162 11.01 6.72 -8.71
N PHE A 163 11.24 5.45 -8.98
CA PHE A 163 11.86 4.53 -8.02
C PHE A 163 12.90 3.63 -8.70
N THR A 164 13.71 2.97 -7.88
CA THR A 164 14.57 1.85 -8.27
C THR A 164 14.28 0.66 -7.37
N SER A 165 14.31 -0.54 -7.94
CA SER A 165 14.35 -1.79 -7.19
C SER A 165 15.63 -2.54 -7.51
N THR A 166 16.12 -3.31 -6.55
CA THR A 166 17.20 -4.29 -6.74
C THR A 166 16.85 -5.60 -6.06
N GLY A 167 17.45 -6.70 -6.51
CA GLY A 167 17.35 -8.01 -5.86
C GLY A 167 16.23 -8.90 -6.39
N ARG A 168 15.47 -8.45 -7.40
CA ARG A 168 14.40 -9.19 -8.07
C ARG A 168 13.38 -9.84 -7.13
N SER A 169 12.98 -9.18 -6.05
CA SER A 169 11.95 -9.74 -5.17
C SER A 169 11.18 -8.64 -4.47
N GLY A 170 9.94 -8.96 -4.10
CA GLY A 170 9.11 -8.10 -3.29
C GLY A 170 8.17 -7.21 -4.07
N THR A 171 7.75 -6.12 -3.43
CA THR A 171 6.70 -5.24 -3.95
C THR A 171 6.91 -3.83 -3.44
N LEU A 172 6.78 -2.85 -4.33
CA LEU A 172 6.57 -1.45 -4.00
C LEU A 172 5.13 -1.09 -4.34
N SER A 173 4.43 -0.40 -3.44
CA SER A 173 3.03 -0.04 -3.63
C SER A 173 2.80 1.45 -3.40
N PHE A 174 2.10 2.11 -4.31
CA PHE A 174 1.43 3.38 -4.01
C PHE A 174 0.13 3.08 -3.28
N VAL A 175 -0.14 3.75 -2.16
CA VAL A 175 -1.28 3.45 -1.29
C VAL A 175 -2.07 4.71 -0.95
N LEU A 176 -3.40 4.61 -1.05
CA LEU A 176 -4.35 5.56 -0.45
C LEU A 176 -5.10 4.89 0.71
N ARG A 177 -5.21 5.58 1.86
CA ARG A 177 -5.97 5.11 3.04
C ARG A 177 -6.55 6.28 3.83
N THR A 178 -7.52 6.03 4.72
CA THR A 178 -8.17 7.11 5.51
C THR A 178 -7.58 7.38 6.88
N GLN A 179 -6.61 6.58 7.31
CA GLN A 179 -5.98 6.72 8.61
C GLN A 179 -4.53 7.14 8.42
N GLU A 180 -4.11 8.16 9.15
CA GLU A 180 -2.69 8.50 9.28
C GLU A 180 -1.98 7.33 9.95
N VAL A 181 -0.78 6.97 9.50
CA VAL A 181 -0.09 5.78 10.00
C VAL A 181 1.07 6.18 10.87
N ALA A 182 1.00 5.79 12.14
CA ALA A 182 2.13 5.86 13.08
C ALA A 182 2.97 4.57 13.08
N SER A 183 2.50 3.48 12.46
CA SER A 183 3.11 2.13 12.51
C SER A 183 3.50 1.56 11.14
N ALA A 184 4.39 0.57 11.16
CA ALA A 184 4.91 -0.14 9.99
C ALA A 184 4.03 -1.32 9.56
N GLU A 185 2.71 -1.13 9.51
CA GLU A 185 1.82 -2.27 9.26
C GLU A 185 2.00 -2.84 7.85
N PRO A 186 2.06 -4.17 7.71
CA PRO A 186 2.05 -4.85 6.42
C PRO A 186 0.86 -4.43 5.55
N LEU A 187 1.08 -4.39 4.23
CA LEU A 187 0.09 -3.92 3.25
C LEU A 187 -1.24 -4.69 3.34
N ASP A 188 -1.22 -5.99 3.63
CA ASP A 188 -2.40 -6.85 3.78
C ASP A 188 -3.27 -6.52 5.00
N GLN A 189 -2.72 -5.87 6.02
CA GLN A 189 -3.44 -5.45 7.22
C GLN A 189 -4.10 -4.09 7.07
N LEU A 190 -3.73 -3.32 6.05
CA LEU A 190 -4.25 -1.98 5.84
C LEU A 190 -5.66 -2.01 5.25
N VAL A 191 -6.65 -1.63 6.06
CA VAL A 191 -8.04 -1.40 5.64
C VAL A 191 -8.62 -0.15 6.32
N PRO A 192 -9.40 0.69 5.60
CA PRO A 192 -9.63 0.65 4.17
C PRO A 192 -8.42 1.19 3.37
N ARG A 193 -8.12 0.57 2.22
CA ARG A 193 -7.10 1.02 1.28
C ARG A 193 -7.48 0.84 -0.19
N MET A 194 -6.80 1.61 -1.04
CA MET A 194 -6.56 1.28 -2.44
C MET A 194 -5.05 1.28 -2.66
N SER A 195 -4.53 0.31 -3.41
CA SER A 195 -3.12 0.32 -3.79
C SER A 195 -2.90 -0.01 -5.26
N VAL A 196 -1.78 0.49 -5.78
CA VAL A 196 -1.19 0.07 -7.04
C VAL A 196 0.15 -0.56 -6.70
N ASP A 197 0.23 -1.88 -6.88
CA ASP A 197 1.36 -2.70 -6.45
C ASP A 197 2.24 -3.01 -7.67
N PHE A 198 3.54 -2.75 -7.53
CA PHE A 198 4.60 -3.01 -8.49
C PHE A 198 5.42 -4.18 -7.95
N MET A 199 5.04 -5.38 -8.37
CA MET A 199 5.68 -6.61 -7.94
C MET A 199 6.88 -6.90 -8.83
N VAL A 200 8.03 -7.06 -8.20
CA VAL A 200 9.26 -7.53 -8.85
C VAL A 200 9.40 -8.98 -8.46
N ASP A 201 9.31 -9.88 -9.44
CA ASP A 201 9.37 -11.31 -9.15
C ASP A 201 10.65 -11.93 -9.68
N GLY A 202 11.10 -12.96 -8.96
CA GLY A 202 12.46 -13.52 -8.99
C GLY A 202 12.93 -14.04 -10.34
N PRO A 203 14.20 -14.48 -10.42
CA PRO A 203 14.78 -15.07 -11.63
C PRO A 203 14.05 -16.32 -12.15
N THR A 204 13.11 -16.89 -11.38
CA THR A 204 12.32 -18.09 -11.71
C THR A 204 10.90 -17.81 -12.21
N GLY A 205 10.50 -16.54 -12.39
CA GLY A 205 9.45 -16.16 -13.31
C GLY A 205 7.99 -16.27 -12.84
N SER A 206 7.52 -15.25 -12.14
CA SER A 206 6.44 -14.47 -12.74
C SER A 206 7.05 -13.23 -13.40
N ALA A 207 6.47 -12.77 -14.50
CA ALA A 207 6.90 -11.51 -15.07
C ALA A 207 6.52 -10.39 -14.09
N ASP A 208 7.34 -9.34 -14.02
CA ASP A 208 6.99 -8.11 -13.30
C ASP A 208 5.52 -7.77 -13.51
N ALA A 209 4.85 -7.33 -12.45
CA ALA A 209 3.41 -7.11 -12.48
C ALA A 209 3.04 -5.77 -11.86
N VAL A 210 2.06 -5.12 -12.49
CA VAL A 210 1.32 -3.99 -11.93
C VAL A 210 -0.07 -4.47 -11.59
N THR A 211 -0.47 -4.40 -10.33
CA THR A 211 -1.81 -4.78 -9.88
C THR A 211 -2.50 -3.62 -9.19
N VAL A 212 -3.81 -3.47 -9.41
CA VAL A 212 -4.65 -2.51 -8.69
C VAL A 212 -5.51 -3.28 -7.71
N ILE A 213 -5.41 -2.97 -6.42
CA ILE A 213 -6.10 -3.66 -5.34
C ILE A 213 -6.95 -2.67 -4.54
N SER A 214 -8.12 -3.11 -4.11
CA SER A 214 -8.94 -2.40 -3.14
C SER A 214 -9.29 -3.29 -1.96
N ALA A 215 -9.24 -2.76 -0.74
CA ALA A 215 -9.63 -3.49 0.46
C ALA A 215 -10.40 -2.54 1.39
N ARG A 216 -11.66 -2.84 1.68
CA ARG A 216 -12.49 -1.98 2.55
C ARG A 216 -12.53 -2.45 4.00
N ASN A 217 -12.74 -3.76 4.20
CA ASN A 217 -13.00 -4.31 5.54
C ASN A 217 -12.03 -5.45 5.90
N SER A 218 -11.64 -6.32 4.96
CA SER A 218 -10.74 -7.45 5.29
C SER A 218 -10.20 -8.20 4.08
N ARG A 219 -11.05 -8.60 3.12
CA ARG A 219 -10.56 -9.26 1.90
C ARG A 219 -10.18 -8.23 0.82
N PRO A 220 -8.90 -8.17 0.39
CA PRO A 220 -8.53 -7.39 -0.77
C PRO A 220 -9.16 -7.98 -2.03
N THR A 221 -9.55 -7.10 -2.95
CA THR A 221 -10.07 -7.44 -4.28
C THR A 221 -9.12 -6.87 -5.31
N MET A 222 -8.57 -7.73 -6.16
CA MET A 222 -7.82 -7.32 -7.34
C MET A 222 -8.78 -6.80 -8.40
N LEU A 223 -8.57 -5.55 -8.83
CA LEU A 223 -9.39 -4.85 -9.81
C LEU A 223 -8.79 -4.91 -11.22
N GLY A 224 -7.50 -5.23 -11.32
CA GLY A 224 -6.78 -5.42 -12.57
C GLY A 224 -5.33 -5.82 -12.35
N SER A 225 -4.74 -6.46 -13.36
CA SER A 225 -3.32 -6.83 -13.42
C SER A 225 -2.81 -6.69 -14.85
N ALA A 226 -1.56 -6.26 -15.01
CA ALA A 226 -0.88 -6.20 -16.29
C ALA A 226 0.64 -6.32 -16.11
N ASN A 227 1.34 -6.67 -17.19
CA ASN A 227 2.78 -6.51 -17.26
C ASN A 227 3.12 -5.00 -17.39
N PRO A 228 4.12 -4.47 -16.66
CA PRO A 228 4.49 -3.05 -16.70
C PRO A 228 5.06 -2.60 -18.05
N GLY A 229 5.45 -3.51 -18.93
CA GLY A 229 6.11 -3.21 -20.21
C GLY A 229 7.53 -2.67 -20.06
N VAL A 230 8.07 -2.67 -18.85
CA VAL A 230 9.42 -2.25 -18.48
C VAL A 230 9.98 -3.20 -17.42
N ASP A 231 11.30 -3.31 -17.34
CA ASP A 231 11.98 -4.03 -16.26
C ASP A 231 11.96 -3.18 -14.98
N LEU A 232 11.35 -3.70 -13.92
CA LEU A 232 11.24 -3.02 -12.63
C LEU A 232 12.50 -3.12 -11.76
N ASP A 233 13.46 -3.99 -12.10
CA ASP A 233 14.72 -4.21 -11.38
C ASP A 233 15.96 -3.71 -12.17
N GLY A 234 15.78 -3.29 -13.43
CA GLY A 234 16.87 -2.92 -14.35
C GLY A 234 17.35 -1.47 -14.26
N GLY A 235 16.82 -0.68 -13.33
CA GLY A 235 17.17 0.74 -13.16
C GLY A 235 15.96 1.61 -12.79
N PRO A 236 16.10 2.95 -12.91
CA PRO A 236 15.02 3.84 -12.50
C PRO A 236 13.79 3.73 -13.41
N VAL A 237 12.63 3.50 -12.79
CA VAL A 237 11.33 3.49 -13.45
C VAL A 237 10.52 4.70 -12.99
N THR A 238 9.90 5.40 -13.93
CA THR A 238 8.93 6.46 -13.65
C THR A 238 7.53 5.92 -13.88
N VAL A 239 6.65 6.15 -12.91
CA VAL A 239 5.25 5.74 -12.92
C VAL A 239 4.36 6.96 -12.84
N TRP A 240 3.25 6.92 -13.57
CA TRP A 240 2.16 7.89 -13.45
C TRP A 240 0.86 7.15 -13.12
N ILE A 241 0.08 7.71 -12.21
CA ILE A 241 -1.27 7.22 -11.90
C ILE A 241 -2.23 8.40 -12.00
N ASP A 242 -3.17 8.29 -12.93
CA ASP A 242 -4.29 9.23 -13.04
C ASP A 242 -5.55 8.58 -12.52
N TYR A 243 -6.28 9.29 -11.67
CA TYR A 243 -7.64 8.91 -11.30
C TYR A 243 -8.64 9.96 -11.78
N LEU A 244 -9.63 9.50 -12.54
CA LEU A 244 -10.75 10.30 -13.01
C LEU A 244 -12.01 9.96 -12.21
N ALA A 245 -12.40 10.84 -11.28
CA ALA A 245 -13.50 10.58 -10.36
C ALA A 245 -14.85 10.40 -11.07
N GLU A 246 -15.13 11.22 -12.10
CA GLU A 246 -16.37 11.15 -12.89
C GLU A 246 -16.58 9.78 -13.55
N ARG A 247 -15.48 9.13 -13.95
CA ARG A 247 -15.49 7.83 -14.64
C ARG A 247 -15.11 6.66 -13.72
N GLN A 248 -14.77 6.94 -12.47
CA GLN A 248 -14.21 5.97 -11.53
C GLN A 248 -13.05 5.17 -12.16
N SER A 249 -12.22 5.85 -12.96
CA SER A 249 -11.20 5.21 -13.79
C SER A 249 -9.82 5.56 -13.28
N LEU A 250 -9.05 4.54 -12.91
CA LEU A 250 -7.64 4.65 -12.54
C LEU A 250 -6.79 4.12 -13.70
N ARG A 251 -5.82 4.90 -14.13
CA ARG A 251 -4.89 4.56 -15.22
C ARG A 251 -3.47 4.61 -14.72
N VAL A 252 -2.74 3.54 -14.94
CA VAL A 252 -1.33 3.40 -14.58
C VAL A 252 -0.50 3.42 -15.85
N TYR A 253 0.61 4.17 -15.82
CA TYR A 253 1.59 4.26 -16.89
C TYR A 253 2.97 4.01 -16.27
N ALA A 254 3.86 3.33 -16.99
CA ALA A 254 5.22 3.08 -16.55
C ALA A 254 6.19 3.34 -17.72
N SER A 255 7.37 3.87 -17.43
CA SER A 255 8.43 4.09 -18.43
C SER A 255 9.81 4.16 -17.79
N THR A 256 10.84 3.72 -18.51
CA THR A 256 12.25 4.01 -18.21
C THR A 256 12.73 5.31 -18.87
N GLY A 257 11.90 5.93 -19.72
CA GLY A 257 12.17 7.21 -20.38
C GLY A 257 11.77 8.44 -19.56
N THR A 258 11.88 9.61 -20.16
CA THR A 258 11.65 10.92 -19.51
C THR A 258 10.19 11.39 -19.57
N GLY A 259 9.36 10.77 -20.41
CA GLY A 259 7.99 11.20 -20.68
C GLY A 259 6.96 10.14 -20.30
N LYS A 260 5.77 10.61 -19.93
CA LYS A 260 4.61 9.75 -19.70
C LYS A 260 4.16 9.12 -21.03
N PRO A 261 4.00 7.79 -21.12
CA PRO A 261 3.44 7.13 -22.29
C PRO A 261 2.01 7.62 -22.62
N THR A 262 1.62 7.55 -23.89
CA THR A 262 0.26 7.90 -24.33
C THR A 262 -0.77 6.83 -23.98
N ALA A 263 -0.36 5.55 -23.97
CA ALA A 263 -1.20 4.43 -23.58
C ALA A 263 -0.88 3.98 -22.14
N PRO A 264 -1.90 3.76 -21.29
CA PRO A 264 -1.69 3.19 -19.97
C PRO A 264 -1.33 1.71 -20.07
N VAL A 265 -0.47 1.24 -19.17
CA VAL A 265 -0.16 -0.19 -19.00
C VAL A 265 -1.32 -0.94 -18.35
N LEU A 266 -2.08 -0.25 -17.49
CA LEU A 266 -3.26 -0.80 -16.83
C LEU A 266 -4.33 0.28 -16.66
N THR A 267 -5.58 -0.09 -16.96
CA THR A 267 -6.76 0.71 -16.62
C THR A 267 -7.69 -0.14 -15.76
N ALA A 268 -8.12 0.39 -14.62
CA ALA A 268 -9.02 -0.29 -13.70
C ALA A 268 -10.20 0.62 -13.31
N THR A 269 -11.36 0.01 -13.07
CA THR A 269 -12.51 0.70 -12.49
C THR A 269 -12.38 0.68 -10.96
N VAL A 270 -12.19 1.85 -10.36
CA VAL A 270 -11.92 2.02 -8.93
C VAL A 270 -12.94 2.96 -8.30
N LYS A 271 -13.71 2.47 -7.33
CA LYS A 271 -14.74 3.26 -6.62
C LYS A 271 -14.18 3.84 -5.32
N LEU A 272 -13.29 4.83 -5.39
CA LEU A 272 -12.59 5.36 -4.21
C LEU A 272 -13.55 5.85 -3.10
N GLY A 273 -14.65 6.52 -3.47
CA GLY A 273 -15.64 6.96 -2.47
C GLY A 273 -16.35 5.81 -1.73
N THR A 274 -16.45 4.62 -2.34
CA THR A 274 -17.01 3.42 -1.68
C THR A 274 -15.94 2.71 -0.86
N THR A 275 -14.71 2.64 -1.37
CA THR A 275 -13.57 1.97 -0.73
C THR A 275 -13.06 2.74 0.48
N LEU A 276 -12.77 4.03 0.33
CA LEU A 276 -12.18 4.88 1.37
C LEU A 276 -13.25 5.70 2.12
N GLY A 277 -14.43 5.91 1.55
CA GLY A 277 -15.44 6.79 2.12
C GLY A 277 -15.27 8.25 1.67
N LYS A 278 -15.85 9.18 2.43
CA LYS A 278 -15.91 10.62 2.09
C LYS A 278 -14.87 11.49 2.80
N GLY A 279 -14.13 10.92 3.77
CA GLY A 279 -13.10 11.63 4.53
C GLY A 279 -11.81 11.83 3.73
N PRO A 280 -10.87 12.62 4.27
CA PRO A 280 -9.54 12.75 3.68
C PRO A 280 -8.84 11.39 3.58
N ALA A 281 -8.07 11.20 2.52
CA ALA A 281 -7.21 10.04 2.32
C ALA A 281 -5.74 10.46 2.29
N TYR A 282 -4.92 9.77 3.08
CA TYR A 282 -3.47 9.88 3.08
C TYR A 282 -2.90 9.09 1.90
N ALA A 283 -1.92 9.68 1.24
CA ALA A 283 -1.15 9.04 0.18
C ALA A 283 0.24 8.67 0.68
N GLY A 284 0.74 7.53 0.25
CA GLY A 284 2.08 7.08 0.62
C GLY A 284 2.55 5.89 -0.19
N PHE A 285 3.67 5.34 0.23
CA PHE A 285 4.29 4.17 -0.36
C PHE A 285 4.59 3.14 0.72
N ILE A 286 4.47 1.88 0.35
CA ILE A 286 4.88 0.75 1.17
C ILE A 286 5.75 -0.14 0.31
N ALA A 287 6.84 -0.65 0.86
CA ALA A 287 7.66 -1.64 0.19
C ALA A 287 7.95 -2.84 1.09
N SER A 288 8.17 -3.99 0.46
CA SER A 288 8.64 -5.23 1.09
C SER A 288 9.62 -5.91 0.13
N THR A 289 10.77 -6.39 0.62
CA THR A 289 11.76 -7.11 -0.20
C THR A 289 11.54 -8.63 -0.26
N ALA A 290 10.47 -9.13 0.37
CA ALA A 290 10.19 -10.56 0.52
C ALA A 290 11.42 -11.34 1.01
N ASP A 291 11.84 -12.42 0.37
CA ASP A 291 12.92 -13.30 0.85
C ASP A 291 14.31 -13.01 0.24
N ALA A 292 14.40 -12.23 -0.84
CA ALA A 292 15.69 -11.89 -1.46
C ALA A 292 16.33 -10.66 -0.82
N ALA A 293 17.66 -10.60 -0.83
CA ALA A 293 18.38 -9.39 -0.49
C ALA A 293 18.24 -8.38 -1.64
N GLY A 294 17.50 -7.30 -1.38
CA GLY A 294 17.20 -6.26 -2.35
C GLY A 294 16.96 -4.92 -1.69
N ALA A 295 16.62 -3.91 -2.48
CA ALA A 295 16.21 -2.60 -1.96
C ALA A 295 15.14 -1.97 -2.86
N HIS A 296 14.26 -1.17 -2.24
CA HIS A 296 13.32 -0.31 -2.95
C HIS A 296 13.55 1.13 -2.53
N GLU A 297 13.88 1.99 -3.50
CA GLU A 297 14.21 3.40 -3.24
C GLU A 297 13.32 4.32 -4.06
N MET A 298 12.73 5.30 -3.38
CA MET A 298 11.99 6.39 -4.01
C MET A 298 12.95 7.54 -4.31
N LEU A 299 12.98 7.97 -5.58
CA LEU A 299 13.89 8.99 -6.09
C LEU A 299 13.19 10.34 -6.28
N ALA A 300 11.91 10.33 -6.64
CA ALA A 300 11.09 11.52 -6.80
C ALA A 300 9.60 11.19 -6.61
N TRP A 301 8.81 12.16 -6.16
CA TRP A 301 7.36 12.03 -6.06
C TRP A 301 6.65 13.36 -6.25
N HIS A 302 5.64 13.37 -7.10
CA HIS A 302 4.73 14.47 -7.32
C HIS A 302 3.30 13.96 -7.16
N LEU A 303 2.47 14.70 -6.44
CA LEU A 303 1.04 14.41 -6.31
C LEU A 303 0.29 15.73 -6.39
N SER A 304 -0.65 15.79 -7.34
CA SER A 304 -1.50 16.95 -7.57
C SER A 304 -2.97 16.55 -7.46
N PRO A 305 -3.79 17.34 -6.73
CA PRO A 305 -5.24 17.29 -6.89
C PRO A 305 -5.59 17.79 -8.32
N PRO A 306 -6.86 17.70 -8.77
CA PRO A 306 -7.18 18.17 -10.11
C PRO A 306 -6.76 19.64 -10.25
N ALA A 307 -6.22 20.02 -11.40
CA ALA A 307 -6.00 21.43 -11.71
C ALA A 307 -7.31 22.20 -11.44
N ALA A 308 -7.23 23.28 -10.66
CA ALA A 308 -8.36 24.19 -10.53
C ALA A 308 -8.75 24.61 -11.95
N ARG A 309 -10.02 24.39 -12.32
CA ARG A 309 -10.49 24.87 -13.62
C ARG A 309 -10.39 26.39 -13.59
N SER A 310 -9.53 26.94 -14.45
CA SER A 310 -9.48 28.36 -14.81
C SER A 310 -10.74 28.78 -15.54
#